data_AF-A0A288D9Q2-F1
#
_entry.id   AF-A0A288D9Q2-F1
#
_cell.length_a   1.000
_cell.length_b   1.000
_cell.length_c   1.000
_cell.angle_alpha   90.00
_cell.angle_beta   90.00
_cell.angle_gamma   90.00
#
_symmetry.space_group_name_H-M   'P 1'
#
loop_
_entity.id
_entity.type
_entity.pdbx_description
1 polymer ?
#
loop_
_entity_poly.entity_id
_entity_poly.type
_entity_poly.pdbx_seq_one_letter_code
_entity_poly.pdbx_strand_id
1 'polypeptide(L)'
;MEERIPMNTKSLQKHFASEYEKFFAKNDLVVSANHCFAWNLGFGENKDKLHIRKKIPTKTFCGINVISEKTIKFEDTFFFDILEKKFNKTNFADINRQEHKIKEFLLDFLEKNGYDKGISINLLSETPRGHGLAFSGTMASLIATGIYVILKKIPNDFFKNYDEFIQSKEFNEIFALGLEIEKISKYGNSVGNNCYSAMMNTQLPTITFSEEPTVLSDNKIYNYKIKDFFGIINNIDELNLDYGIVFSGISNKVEHIQHQSRNYEHELENLEKVAEELLTNKGIKIIKQFPFKNIFNVGFKQIFKDLSFLYNFKTLSCFKKILEKIFDEQSIDEFIQTQKENNYISNMVEGNNHMTNSFEFYFNVFKKIDNELLAIYPINFLKIGGSFVFISKFNKSRDTILQVIQKMKEIGYSDIALEYASWIDGVSADGIKIDQWIHNGIFSEYIQKDQVYYKDNQGKNFISNYNEILANHTQGLLLDMIHNKMYLNGKKLTSTDLCSQTTTINILYKLMENIGQDLENKAFEVSSYSKNKNEMLGKIVLPLISLIEKETGENFPLICKGSIYDFYMKLNPSIIKLSIVKKI
;
A
#
# COMPACT_ATOMS: atom_id res chain seq x y z
N MET A 1 -25.59 -21.68 -2.42
CA MET A 1 -24.68 -20.51 -2.45
C MET A 1 -23.29 -21.04 -2.73
N GLU A 2 -22.58 -20.50 -3.71
CA GLU A 2 -21.15 -20.80 -3.83
C GLU A 2 -20.45 -20.45 -2.52
N GLU A 3 -19.49 -21.28 -2.12
CA GLU A 3 -18.71 -21.06 -0.91
C GLU A 3 -17.96 -19.72 -1.01
N ARG A 4 -18.11 -18.86 0.00
CA ARG A 4 -17.38 -17.58 0.10
C ARG A 4 -15.92 -17.89 0.42
N ILE A 5 -14.99 -17.33 -0.34
CA ILE A 5 -13.56 -17.37 -0.02
C ILE A 5 -13.34 -16.47 1.21
N PRO A 6 -12.77 -16.97 2.32
CA PRO A 6 -12.40 -16.13 3.45
C PRO A 6 -11.43 -15.03 3.00
N MET A 7 -11.73 -13.79 3.37
CA MET A 7 -11.01 -12.58 3.00
C MET A 7 -9.84 -12.33 3.95
N ASN A 8 -8.86 -13.24 3.91
CA ASN A 8 -7.57 -13.08 4.55
C ASN A 8 -6.43 -13.54 3.63
N THR A 9 -5.22 -13.02 3.87
CA THR A 9 -4.02 -13.30 3.06
C THR A 9 -3.79 -14.79 2.87
N LYS A 10 -3.81 -15.60 3.93
CA LYS A 10 -3.58 -17.05 3.84
C LYS A 10 -4.56 -17.75 2.90
N SER A 11 -5.84 -17.38 3.00
CA SER A 11 -6.90 -17.93 2.16
C SER A 11 -6.75 -17.48 0.70
N LEU A 12 -6.51 -16.20 0.45
CA LEU A 12 -6.33 -15.67 -0.91
C LEU A 12 -5.08 -16.24 -1.58
N GLN A 13 -3.97 -16.35 -0.84
CA GLN A 13 -2.74 -17.00 -1.30
C GLN A 13 -2.94 -18.46 -1.70
N LYS A 14 -3.78 -19.20 -0.95
CA LYS A 14 -4.13 -20.58 -1.30
C LYS A 14 -4.95 -20.68 -2.58
N HIS A 15 -5.94 -19.80 -2.77
CA HIS A 15 -6.85 -19.85 -3.91
C HIS A 15 -6.24 -19.26 -5.20
N PHE A 16 -5.32 -18.31 -5.07
CA PHE A 16 -4.74 -17.57 -6.19
C PHE A 16 -3.20 -17.68 -6.22
N ALA A 17 -2.65 -18.83 -5.82
CA ALA A 17 -1.20 -19.05 -5.68
C ALA A 17 -0.40 -18.59 -6.92
N SER A 18 -0.91 -18.86 -8.13
CA SER A 18 -0.25 -18.45 -9.37
C SER A 18 -0.08 -16.94 -9.54
N GLU A 19 -0.98 -16.13 -8.98
CA GLU A 19 -0.87 -14.67 -9.04
C GLU A 19 0.22 -14.17 -8.08
N TYR A 20 0.34 -14.77 -6.90
CA TYR A 20 1.44 -14.48 -5.98
C TYR A 20 2.78 -14.95 -6.54
N GLU A 21 2.87 -16.18 -7.08
CA GLU A 21 4.08 -16.69 -7.72
C GLU A 21 4.59 -15.75 -8.82
N LYS A 22 3.71 -15.32 -9.73
CA LYS A 22 4.07 -14.34 -10.78
C LYS A 22 4.53 -13.01 -10.18
N PHE A 23 3.83 -12.53 -9.15
CA PHE A 23 4.17 -11.27 -8.50
C PHE A 23 5.54 -11.34 -7.81
N PHE A 24 5.79 -12.34 -6.98
CA PHE A 24 7.07 -12.51 -6.28
C PHE A 24 8.21 -12.81 -7.26
N ALA A 25 7.97 -13.59 -8.33
CA ALA A 25 8.99 -13.87 -9.34
C ALA A 25 9.44 -12.62 -10.11
N LYS A 26 8.59 -11.59 -10.24
CA LYS A 26 8.90 -10.36 -10.99
C LYS A 26 9.62 -9.28 -10.15
N ASN A 27 9.73 -9.44 -8.84
CA ASN A 27 10.20 -8.38 -7.96
C ASN A 27 11.40 -8.79 -7.10
N ASP A 28 12.45 -7.97 -7.05
CA ASP A 28 13.62 -8.18 -6.20
C ASP A 28 13.28 -8.00 -4.72
N LEU A 29 12.70 -6.84 -4.39
CA LEU A 29 12.22 -6.49 -3.06
C LEU A 29 10.69 -6.56 -3.03
N VAL A 30 10.12 -7.24 -2.05
CA VAL A 30 8.68 -7.21 -1.76
C VAL A 30 8.48 -6.86 -0.31
N VAL A 31 7.73 -5.79 -0.06
CA VAL A 31 7.24 -5.40 1.27
C VAL A 31 5.73 -5.48 1.31
N SER A 32 5.16 -5.83 2.46
CA SER A 32 3.71 -5.87 2.64
C SER A 32 3.25 -5.28 3.96
N ALA A 33 1.98 -4.87 3.99
CA ALA A 33 1.28 -4.41 5.17
C ALA A 33 -0.21 -4.66 5.03
N ASN A 34 -0.88 -4.83 6.17
CA ASN A 34 -2.33 -5.01 6.22
C ASN A 34 -3.09 -3.72 5.88
N HIS A 35 -4.25 -3.90 5.26
CA HIS A 35 -5.25 -2.84 5.14
C HIS A 35 -5.89 -2.51 6.49
N CYS A 36 -6.53 -1.35 6.55
CA CYS A 36 -7.30 -0.93 7.73
C CYS A 36 -8.57 -0.17 7.35
N PHE A 37 -9.52 -0.10 8.29
CA PHE A 37 -10.73 0.71 8.20
C PHE A 37 -10.81 1.66 9.40
N ALA A 38 -11.67 2.68 9.30
CA ALA A 38 -11.94 3.63 10.38
C ALA A 38 -13.09 3.17 11.26
N TRP A 39 -12.91 3.28 12.58
CA TRP A 39 -14.00 3.11 13.54
C TRP A 39 -14.84 4.37 13.70
N ASN A 40 -14.25 5.53 13.43
CA ASN A 40 -14.90 6.80 13.63
C ASN A 40 -15.31 7.44 12.31
N LEU A 41 -16.42 8.18 12.33
CA LEU A 41 -16.81 9.03 11.22
C LEU A 41 -15.89 10.25 11.23
N GLY A 42 -15.31 10.55 10.07
CA GLY A 42 -14.39 11.67 9.93
C GLY A 42 -14.88 12.69 8.91
N PHE A 43 -14.98 13.97 9.27
CA PHE A 43 -15.39 15.07 8.38
C PHE A 43 -14.24 15.50 7.45
N GLY A 44 -13.61 14.51 6.80
CA GLY A 44 -12.39 14.64 6.03
C GLY A 44 -11.13 14.44 6.89
N GLU A 45 -10.20 13.64 6.39
CA GLU A 45 -9.04 13.13 7.14
C GLU A 45 -8.07 14.18 7.72
N ASN A 46 -8.11 15.43 7.26
CA ASN A 46 -7.29 16.53 7.82
C ASN A 46 -7.98 17.34 8.91
N LYS A 47 -9.28 17.16 9.08
CA LYS A 47 -10.12 18.07 9.88
C LYS A 47 -10.57 17.44 11.19
N ASP A 48 -10.50 16.12 11.29
CA ASP A 48 -10.70 15.43 12.54
C ASP A 48 -9.38 15.42 13.33
N LYS A 49 -9.47 15.84 14.59
CA LYS A 49 -8.33 15.84 15.51
C LYS A 49 -8.05 14.46 16.10
N LEU A 50 -8.91 13.48 15.83
CA LEU A 50 -8.85 12.12 16.38
C LEU A 50 -9.28 11.11 15.31
N HIS A 51 -8.42 10.12 15.06
CA HIS A 51 -8.72 8.97 14.20
C HIS A 51 -8.47 7.67 14.93
N ILE A 52 -9.36 6.70 14.72
CA ILE A 52 -9.27 5.36 15.30
C ILE A 52 -9.36 4.36 14.14
N ARG A 53 -8.27 3.64 13.87
CA ARG A 53 -8.16 2.72 12.73
C ARG A 53 -7.95 1.29 13.21
N LYS A 54 -8.42 0.31 12.44
CA LYS A 54 -8.25 -1.11 12.75
C LYS A 54 -7.89 -1.90 11.52
N LYS A 55 -6.90 -2.79 11.69
CA LYS A 55 -6.43 -3.70 10.65
C LYS A 55 -7.41 -4.82 10.36
N ILE A 56 -7.47 -5.19 9.09
CA ILE A 56 -8.10 -6.41 8.58
C ILE A 56 -7.00 -7.35 8.03
N PRO A 57 -7.23 -8.67 7.97
CA PRO A 57 -6.21 -9.65 7.64
C PRO A 57 -5.95 -9.79 6.13
N THR A 58 -6.11 -8.70 5.37
CA THR A 58 -5.77 -8.62 3.95
C THR A 58 -4.64 -7.63 3.73
N LYS A 59 -3.79 -7.86 2.74
CA LYS A 59 -2.56 -7.10 2.51
C LYS A 59 -2.50 -6.39 1.17
N THR A 60 -1.75 -5.30 1.15
CA THR A 60 -1.10 -4.84 -0.08
C THR A 60 0.35 -5.30 -0.06
N PHE A 61 0.81 -5.83 -1.19
CA PHE A 61 2.21 -6.11 -1.48
C PHE A 61 2.74 -5.06 -2.45
N CYS A 62 3.92 -4.53 -2.16
CA CYS A 62 4.64 -3.59 -3.00
C CYS A 62 5.97 -4.24 -3.42
N GLY A 63 6.05 -4.56 -4.70
CA GLY A 63 7.24 -5.07 -5.35
C GLY A 63 8.07 -3.93 -5.91
N ILE A 64 9.36 -3.89 -5.63
CA ILE A 64 10.27 -2.83 -6.08
C ILE A 64 11.49 -3.46 -6.76
N ASN A 65 11.82 -2.92 -7.93
CA ASN A 65 13.05 -3.24 -8.65
C ASN A 65 13.85 -1.96 -8.91
N VAL A 66 15.16 -2.03 -8.74
CA VAL A 66 16.08 -0.95 -9.14
C VAL A 66 16.30 -1.02 -10.64
N ILE A 67 16.13 0.11 -11.34
CA ILE A 67 16.33 0.23 -12.78
C ILE A 67 17.45 1.23 -13.10
N SER A 68 18.10 1.04 -14.25
CA SER A 68 19.19 1.91 -14.72
C SER A 68 18.74 3.33 -15.04
N GLU A 69 17.55 3.48 -15.61
CA GLU A 69 17.02 4.80 -15.95
C GLU A 69 16.67 5.57 -14.68
N LYS A 70 17.06 6.84 -14.60
CA LYS A 70 16.69 7.78 -13.51
C LYS A 70 15.22 8.20 -13.59
N THR A 71 14.31 7.23 -13.42
CA THR A 71 12.87 7.43 -13.52
C THR A 71 12.14 6.57 -12.49
N ILE A 72 10.92 6.98 -12.15
CA ILE A 72 10.00 6.18 -11.34
C ILE A 72 8.94 5.59 -12.28
N LYS A 73 8.81 4.26 -12.31
CA LYS A 73 7.80 3.57 -13.11
C LYS A 73 6.81 2.84 -12.20
N PHE A 74 5.52 3.06 -12.40
CA PHE A 74 4.50 2.16 -11.88
C PHE A 74 4.14 1.21 -13.01
N GLU A 75 4.44 -0.08 -12.83
CA GLU A 75 4.30 -1.11 -13.86
C GLU A 75 2.91 -1.76 -13.72
N ASP A 76 2.82 -2.91 -13.04
CA ASP A 76 1.57 -3.61 -12.87
C ASP A 76 0.93 -3.29 -11.51
N THR A 77 -0.36 -2.95 -11.50
CA THR A 77 -1.16 -2.90 -10.27
C THR A 77 -2.34 -3.86 -10.36
N PHE A 78 -2.44 -4.76 -9.40
CA PHE A 78 -3.51 -5.75 -9.29
C PHE A 78 -4.39 -5.51 -8.06
N PHE A 79 -5.70 -5.68 -8.21
CA PHE A 79 -6.65 -5.68 -7.09
C PHE A 79 -7.51 -6.93 -7.14
N PHE A 80 -7.78 -7.51 -5.97
CA PHE A 80 -8.78 -8.55 -5.86
C PHE A 80 -10.18 -7.96 -6.02
N ASP A 81 -10.96 -8.51 -6.94
CA ASP A 81 -12.39 -8.22 -7.09
C ASP A 81 -13.19 -9.30 -6.37
N ILE A 82 -13.93 -8.90 -5.33
CA ILE A 82 -14.70 -9.83 -4.50
C ILE A 82 -15.92 -10.42 -5.22
N LEU A 83 -16.50 -9.68 -6.17
CA LEU A 83 -17.67 -10.12 -6.91
C LEU A 83 -17.26 -11.10 -8.01
N GLU A 84 -16.19 -10.78 -8.73
CA GLU A 84 -15.67 -11.64 -9.80
C GLU A 84 -14.73 -12.75 -9.30
N LYS A 85 -14.32 -12.69 -8.02
CA LYS A 85 -13.39 -13.62 -7.36
C LYS A 85 -12.08 -13.83 -8.13
N LYS A 86 -11.47 -12.74 -8.62
CA LYS A 86 -10.19 -12.77 -9.34
C LYS A 86 -9.39 -11.49 -9.12
N PHE A 87 -8.10 -11.54 -9.44
CA PHE A 87 -7.26 -10.34 -9.49
C PHE A 87 -7.40 -9.65 -10.85
N ASN A 88 -7.75 -8.38 -10.82
CA ASN A 88 -7.87 -7.52 -12.00
C ASN A 88 -6.67 -6.58 -12.09
N LYS A 89 -6.06 -6.51 -13.28
CA LYS A 89 -4.97 -5.59 -13.59
C LYS A 89 -5.52 -4.21 -13.94
N THR A 90 -4.90 -3.16 -13.43
CA THR A 90 -5.24 -1.76 -13.75
C THR A 90 -3.97 -0.90 -13.78
N ASN A 91 -4.03 0.26 -14.44
CA ASN A 91 -2.92 1.21 -14.41
C ASN A 91 -2.94 1.99 -13.10
N PHE A 92 -1.75 2.36 -12.61
CA PHE A 92 -1.67 3.13 -11.39
C PHE A 92 -2.37 4.49 -11.49
N ALA A 93 -2.24 5.17 -12.63
CA ALA A 93 -2.87 6.46 -12.94
C ALA A 93 -4.40 6.42 -12.82
N ASP A 94 -4.99 5.28 -13.17
CA ASP A 94 -6.43 5.11 -13.08
C ASP A 94 -6.88 5.17 -11.63
N ILE A 95 -6.06 4.65 -10.70
CA ILE A 95 -6.30 4.61 -9.25
C ILE A 95 -5.97 5.95 -8.61
N ASN A 96 -4.81 6.50 -8.95
CA ASN A 96 -4.25 7.69 -8.35
C ASN A 96 -3.87 8.69 -9.44
N ARG A 97 -4.76 9.66 -9.68
CA ARG A 97 -4.55 10.72 -10.69
C ARG A 97 -3.37 11.62 -10.39
N GLN A 98 -2.79 11.57 -9.18
CA GLN A 98 -1.59 12.30 -8.80
C GLN A 98 -0.31 11.47 -9.01
N GLU A 99 -0.37 10.35 -9.76
CA GLU A 99 0.79 9.51 -10.09
C GLU A 99 2.02 10.32 -10.53
N HIS A 100 1.85 11.27 -11.45
CA HIS A 100 2.96 12.09 -11.95
C HIS A 100 3.67 12.86 -10.83
N LYS A 101 2.91 13.47 -9.90
CA LYS A 101 3.49 14.19 -8.75
C LYS A 101 4.19 13.25 -7.78
N ILE A 102 3.67 12.03 -7.61
CA ILE A 102 4.33 11.01 -6.79
C ILE A 102 5.67 10.63 -7.43
N LYS A 103 5.70 10.39 -8.75
CA LYS A 103 6.94 10.09 -9.49
C LYS A 103 7.97 11.20 -9.35
N GLU A 104 7.56 12.45 -9.56
CA GLU A 104 8.43 13.62 -9.44
C GLU A 104 9.00 13.76 -8.01
N PHE A 105 8.13 13.66 -7.00
CA PHE A 105 8.53 13.73 -5.60
C PHE A 105 9.51 12.61 -5.20
N LEU A 106 9.23 11.37 -5.60
CA LEU A 106 10.09 10.23 -5.29
C LEU A 106 11.45 10.32 -6.00
N LEU A 107 11.48 10.79 -7.26
CA LEU A 107 12.72 10.99 -8.00
C LEU A 107 13.60 12.06 -7.32
N ASP A 108 13.03 13.22 -7.00
CA ASP A 108 13.71 14.28 -6.26
C ASP A 108 14.21 13.79 -4.89
N PHE A 109 13.41 12.99 -4.17
CA PHE A 109 13.83 12.39 -2.91
C PHE A 109 15.03 11.45 -3.08
N LEU A 110 15.03 10.57 -4.09
CA LEU A 110 16.17 9.68 -4.38
C LEU A 110 17.43 10.46 -4.73
N GLU A 111 17.32 11.49 -5.59
CA GLU A 111 18.44 12.34 -6.00
C GLU A 111 19.06 13.09 -4.80
N LYS A 112 18.22 13.70 -3.95
CA LYS A 112 18.65 14.37 -2.71
C LYS A 112 19.35 13.45 -1.72
N ASN A 113 19.07 12.15 -1.79
CA ASN A 113 19.72 11.13 -0.97
C ASN A 113 20.91 10.47 -1.68
N GLY A 114 21.40 11.05 -2.78
CA GLY A 114 22.59 10.59 -3.50
C GLY A 114 22.38 9.29 -4.28
N TYR A 115 21.13 8.92 -4.56
CA TYR A 115 20.79 7.72 -5.31
C TYR A 115 20.62 8.06 -6.80
N ASP A 116 21.44 7.47 -7.65
CA ASP A 116 21.55 7.81 -9.08
C ASP A 116 20.82 6.84 -10.02
N LYS A 117 20.00 5.94 -9.47
CA LYS A 117 19.20 4.95 -10.20
C LYS A 117 17.71 5.21 -9.99
N GLY A 118 16.88 4.74 -10.93
CA GLY A 118 15.43 4.77 -10.77
C GLY A 118 14.89 3.52 -10.12
N ILE A 119 13.57 3.48 -9.94
CA ILE A 119 12.86 2.31 -9.43
C ILE A 119 11.61 2.02 -10.26
N SER A 120 11.29 0.74 -10.43
CA SER A 120 9.98 0.29 -10.89
C SER A 120 9.20 -0.35 -9.74
N ILE A 121 7.91 -0.02 -9.66
CA ILE A 121 7.00 -0.38 -8.57
C ILE A 121 5.85 -1.21 -9.16
N ASN A 122 5.62 -2.38 -8.59
CA ASN A 122 4.45 -3.23 -8.85
C ASN A 122 3.63 -3.34 -7.56
N LEU A 123 2.31 -3.42 -7.69
CA LEU A 123 1.39 -3.50 -6.56
C LEU A 123 0.43 -4.68 -6.72
N LEU A 124 0.20 -5.42 -5.64
CA LEU A 124 -0.86 -6.43 -5.54
C LEU A 124 -1.64 -6.20 -4.26
N SER A 125 -2.90 -5.81 -4.40
CA SER A 125 -3.81 -5.52 -3.29
C SER A 125 -4.89 -6.59 -3.18
N GLU A 126 -4.98 -7.21 -2.01
CA GLU A 126 -5.99 -8.22 -1.66
C GLU A 126 -7.39 -7.63 -1.40
N THR A 127 -7.54 -6.31 -1.44
CA THR A 127 -8.85 -5.65 -1.35
C THR A 127 -9.20 -4.96 -2.66
N PRO A 128 -10.49 -4.83 -3.00
CA PRO A 128 -10.92 -4.06 -4.15
C PRO A 128 -10.62 -2.55 -4.03
N ARG A 129 -10.58 -1.89 -5.18
CA ARG A 129 -10.36 -0.44 -5.27
C ARG A 129 -11.62 0.32 -4.82
N GLY A 130 -11.43 1.37 -4.01
CA GLY A 130 -12.48 2.35 -3.73
C GLY A 130 -13.45 1.94 -2.61
N HIS A 131 -13.07 0.95 -1.80
CA HIS A 131 -13.87 0.39 -0.70
C HIS A 131 -13.60 1.06 0.66
N GLY A 132 -12.71 2.07 0.71
CA GLY A 132 -12.40 2.78 1.95
C GLY A 132 -11.40 2.07 2.88
N LEU A 133 -10.72 1.04 2.41
CA LEU A 133 -9.79 0.21 3.20
C LEU A 133 -8.35 0.74 3.23
N ALA A 134 -8.20 2.07 3.26
CA ALA A 134 -6.92 2.75 3.46
C ALA A 134 -5.77 2.37 2.50
N PHE A 135 -6.10 1.97 1.26
CA PHE A 135 -5.11 1.55 0.26
C PHE A 135 -3.98 2.58 0.07
N SER A 136 -4.31 3.86 -0.04
CA SER A 136 -3.30 4.91 -0.32
C SER A 136 -2.29 5.09 0.80
N GLY A 137 -2.69 5.06 2.07
CA GLY A 137 -1.75 5.11 3.19
C GLY A 137 -0.92 3.83 3.34
N THR A 138 -1.53 2.67 3.05
CA THR A 138 -0.83 1.38 3.04
C THR A 138 0.25 1.38 1.95
N MET A 139 -0.13 1.68 0.71
CA MET A 139 0.78 1.83 -0.43
C MET A 139 1.90 2.84 -0.16
N ALA A 140 1.58 4.02 0.36
CA ALA A 140 2.56 5.05 0.66
C ALA A 140 3.61 4.57 1.69
N SER A 141 3.17 3.88 2.74
CA SER A 141 4.06 3.31 3.75
C SER A 141 4.97 2.22 3.18
N LEU A 142 4.45 1.40 2.26
CA LEU A 142 5.21 0.35 1.60
C LEU A 142 6.27 0.90 0.64
N ILE A 143 5.90 1.88 -0.19
CA ILE A 143 6.85 2.57 -1.08
C ILE A 143 7.94 3.25 -0.24
N ALA A 144 7.56 3.97 0.81
CA ALA A 144 8.52 4.63 1.70
C ALA A 144 9.48 3.62 2.34
N THR A 145 8.95 2.52 2.89
CA THR A 145 9.78 1.46 3.48
C THR A 145 10.75 0.90 2.46
N GLY A 146 10.27 0.53 1.28
CA GLY A 146 11.11 -0.09 0.27
C GLY A 146 12.20 0.85 -0.26
N ILE A 147 11.94 2.15 -0.34
CA ILE A 147 12.97 3.16 -0.65
C ILE A 147 14.05 3.17 0.43
N TYR A 148 13.68 3.22 1.72
CA TYR A 148 14.68 3.21 2.80
C TYR A 148 15.49 1.91 2.86
N VAL A 149 14.87 0.78 2.51
CA VAL A 149 15.57 -0.51 2.34
C VAL A 149 16.60 -0.43 1.20
N ILE A 150 16.21 0.07 0.02
CA ILE A 150 17.10 0.21 -1.14
C ILE A 150 18.25 1.19 -0.89
N LEU A 151 17.98 2.28 -0.16
CA LEU A 151 19.00 3.24 0.28
C LEU A 151 19.94 2.66 1.35
N LYS A 152 19.75 1.39 1.76
CA LYS A 152 20.50 0.71 2.83
C LYS A 152 20.50 1.47 4.15
N LYS A 153 19.42 2.22 4.40
CA LYS A 153 19.22 2.94 5.67
C LYS A 153 18.58 2.05 6.74
N ILE A 154 18.12 0.85 6.37
CA ILE A 154 17.50 -0.11 7.29
C ILE A 154 18.25 -1.45 7.22
N PRO A 155 18.77 -1.96 8.36
CA PRO A 155 19.32 -3.32 8.44
C PRO A 155 18.25 -4.39 8.17
N ASN A 156 18.64 -5.54 7.61
CA ASN A 156 17.71 -6.65 7.30
C ASN A 156 16.92 -7.15 8.53
N ASP A 157 17.54 -7.10 9.71
CA ASP A 157 16.98 -7.63 10.95
C ASP A 157 16.12 -6.62 11.72
N PHE A 158 15.98 -5.40 11.19
CA PHE A 158 15.35 -4.28 11.89
C PHE A 158 13.86 -4.52 12.18
N PHE A 159 13.16 -5.29 11.32
CA PHE A 159 11.76 -5.65 11.54
C PHE A 159 11.58 -6.83 12.51
N LYS A 160 12.66 -7.49 12.97
CA LYS A 160 12.55 -8.60 13.94
C LYS A 160 12.20 -8.09 15.34
N ASN A 161 12.71 -6.91 15.73
CA ASN A 161 12.37 -6.25 16.99
C ASN A 161 11.46 -5.04 16.73
N TYR A 162 10.16 -5.32 16.57
CA TYR A 162 9.22 -4.30 16.13
C TYR A 162 9.05 -3.15 17.13
N ASP A 163 9.15 -3.42 18.44
CA ASP A 163 9.00 -2.39 19.46
C ASP A 163 10.21 -1.43 19.47
N GLU A 164 11.40 -1.92 19.14
CA GLU A 164 12.57 -1.07 18.91
C GLU A 164 12.43 -0.29 17.60
N PHE A 165 11.94 -0.93 16.52
CA PHE A 165 11.69 -0.28 15.24
C PHE A 165 10.79 0.94 15.38
N ILE A 166 9.62 0.82 16.02
CA ILE A 166 8.65 1.93 16.15
C ILE A 166 9.18 3.12 16.97
N GLN A 167 10.22 2.91 17.79
CA GLN A 167 10.88 3.96 18.57
C GLN A 167 12.08 4.58 17.83
N SER A 168 12.46 4.02 16.68
CA SER A 168 13.68 4.39 15.97
C SER A 168 13.52 5.67 15.15
N LYS A 169 14.66 6.27 14.77
CA LYS A 169 14.71 7.43 13.87
C LYS A 169 14.21 7.04 12.47
N GLU A 170 14.59 5.86 12.01
CA GLU A 170 14.24 5.29 10.72
C GLU A 170 12.72 5.11 10.59
N PHE A 171 12.02 4.66 11.64
CA PHE A 171 10.55 4.61 11.62
C PHE A 171 9.93 5.99 11.36
N ASN A 172 10.39 7.02 12.06
CA ASN A 172 9.91 8.39 11.88
C ASN A 172 10.22 8.92 10.48
N GLU A 173 11.39 8.60 9.95
CA GLU A 173 11.83 8.97 8.60
C GLU A 173 11.01 8.26 7.50
N ILE A 174 10.69 6.97 7.67
CA ILE A 174 9.81 6.21 6.77
C ILE A 174 8.38 6.75 6.87
N PHE A 175 7.88 6.99 8.09
CA PHE A 175 6.55 7.54 8.32
C PHE A 175 6.39 8.92 7.68
N ALA A 176 7.38 9.81 7.84
CA ALA A 176 7.36 11.13 7.22
C ALA A 176 7.33 11.05 5.69
N LEU A 177 8.14 10.18 5.08
CA LEU A 177 8.11 9.96 3.63
C LEU A 177 6.76 9.39 3.18
N GLY A 178 6.22 8.39 3.90
CA GLY A 178 4.91 7.81 3.63
C GLY A 178 3.78 8.84 3.74
N LEU A 179 3.82 9.70 4.76
CA LEU A 179 2.86 10.78 4.94
C LEU A 179 2.86 11.74 3.75
N GLU A 180 4.03 12.15 3.25
CA GLU A 180 4.10 13.05 2.08
C GLU A 180 3.55 12.38 0.81
N ILE A 181 3.86 11.10 0.57
CA ILE A 181 3.28 10.33 -0.56
C ILE A 181 1.76 10.23 -0.41
N GLU A 182 1.25 9.99 0.80
CA GLU A 182 -0.19 9.91 1.06
C GLU A 182 -0.86 11.27 0.88
N LYS A 183 -0.26 12.36 1.37
CA LYS A 183 -0.75 13.73 1.14
C LYS A 183 -0.86 14.02 -0.34
N ILE A 184 0.16 13.71 -1.15
CA ILE A 184 0.09 13.88 -2.61
C ILE A 184 -1.09 13.06 -3.17
N SER A 185 -1.21 11.78 -2.77
CA SER A 185 -2.28 10.87 -3.20
C SER A 185 -3.69 11.36 -2.83
N LYS A 186 -3.81 12.16 -1.77
CA LYS A 186 -5.06 12.68 -1.24
C LYS A 186 -5.21 14.20 -1.40
N TYR A 187 -4.50 14.81 -2.34
CA TYR A 187 -4.63 16.25 -2.63
C TYR A 187 -4.37 17.15 -1.41
N GLY A 188 -3.40 16.77 -0.59
CA GLY A 188 -3.02 17.42 0.67
C GLY A 188 -3.78 16.92 1.90
N ASN A 189 -4.79 16.07 1.74
CA ASN A 189 -5.69 15.65 2.81
C ASN A 189 -5.28 14.33 3.47
N SER A 190 -4.16 14.33 4.21
CA SER A 190 -3.83 13.26 5.17
C SER A 190 -3.05 13.77 6.39
N VAL A 191 -3.38 13.21 7.56
CA VAL A 191 -2.59 13.30 8.80
C VAL A 191 -1.77 12.03 9.09
N GLY A 192 -1.72 11.09 8.13
CA GLY A 192 -0.88 9.89 8.22
C GLY A 192 -1.45 8.77 9.07
N ASN A 193 -2.69 8.87 9.54
CA ASN A 193 -3.33 7.82 10.34
C ASN A 193 -3.38 6.47 9.60
N ASN A 194 -3.62 6.47 8.30
CA ASN A 194 -3.60 5.24 7.48
C ASN A 194 -2.18 4.67 7.37
N CYS A 195 -1.20 5.55 7.13
CA CYS A 195 0.20 5.15 7.11
C CYS A 195 0.57 4.52 8.45
N TYR A 196 0.41 5.25 9.55
CA TYR A 196 0.72 4.78 10.90
C TYR A 196 0.03 3.45 11.18
N SER A 197 -1.28 3.35 10.91
CA SER A 197 -2.01 2.10 11.13
C SER A 197 -1.38 0.96 10.35
N ALA A 198 -1.09 1.11 9.05
CA ALA A 198 -0.40 0.09 8.26
C ALA A 198 0.96 -0.31 8.86
N MET A 199 1.72 0.65 9.39
CA MET A 199 3.03 0.46 10.02
C MET A 199 3.01 -0.15 11.43
N MET A 200 1.89 -0.40 12.10
CA MET A 200 1.92 -0.86 13.51
C MET A 200 1.67 -2.35 13.70
N ASN A 201 2.45 -3.05 14.52
CA ASN A 201 2.22 -4.47 14.83
C ASN A 201 1.16 -4.67 15.95
N THR A 202 -0.12 -4.50 15.63
CA THR A 202 -1.20 -4.64 16.63
C THR A 202 -2.47 -5.21 16.03
N GLN A 203 -3.10 -6.14 16.75
CA GLN A 203 -4.46 -6.58 16.46
C GLN A 203 -5.48 -5.57 16.97
N LEU A 204 -5.19 -4.81 18.02
CA LEU A 204 -6.09 -3.77 18.54
C LEU A 204 -6.05 -2.49 17.68
N PRO A 205 -7.07 -1.62 17.77
CA PRO A 205 -7.07 -0.33 17.08
C PRO A 205 -5.83 0.56 17.34
N THR A 206 -5.49 1.39 16.38
CA THR A 206 -4.50 2.48 16.51
C THR A 206 -5.20 3.82 16.58
N ILE A 207 -4.60 4.76 17.33
CA ILE A 207 -5.12 6.11 17.52
C ILE A 207 -4.13 7.12 16.92
N THR A 208 -4.65 8.10 16.21
CA THR A 208 -3.89 9.27 15.74
C THR A 208 -4.60 10.54 16.20
N PHE A 209 -3.87 11.43 16.86
CA PHE A 209 -4.27 12.81 17.11
C PHE A 209 -3.49 13.77 16.22
N SER A 210 -4.16 14.81 15.75
CA SER A 210 -3.56 15.88 14.96
C SER A 210 -3.91 17.23 15.59
N GLU A 211 -2.90 18.09 15.75
CA GLU A 211 -3.12 19.51 16.03
C GLU A 211 -3.43 20.25 14.72
N GLU A 212 -4.31 21.24 14.76
CA GLU A 212 -4.53 22.11 13.60
C GLU A 212 -3.24 22.89 13.29
N PRO A 213 -2.89 23.06 12.01
CA PRO A 213 -1.73 23.86 11.63
C PRO A 213 -1.90 25.27 12.18
N THR A 214 -0.97 25.72 13.00
CA THR A 214 -0.83 27.15 13.27
C THR A 214 -0.08 27.77 12.10
N VAL A 215 -0.26 29.09 11.87
CA VAL A 215 0.45 29.84 10.81
C VAL A 215 1.98 29.70 10.89
N LEU A 216 2.51 29.18 12.01
CA LEU A 216 3.93 29.16 12.36
C LEU A 216 4.51 27.76 12.59
N SER A 217 3.74 26.66 12.49
CA SER A 217 4.26 25.32 12.79
C SER A 217 3.67 24.20 11.94
N ASP A 218 4.51 23.22 11.60
CA ASP A 218 4.06 21.93 11.06
C ASP A 218 3.06 21.25 12.01
N ASN A 219 2.13 20.47 11.44
CA ASN A 219 1.15 19.71 12.22
C ASN A 219 1.87 18.74 13.18
N LYS A 220 1.63 18.86 14.48
CA LYS A 220 2.02 17.83 15.43
C LYS A 220 1.05 16.67 15.33
N ILE A 221 1.60 15.47 15.10
CA ILE A 221 0.86 14.23 14.96
C ILE A 221 1.29 13.32 16.10
N TYR A 222 0.33 12.81 16.87
CA TYR A 222 0.57 11.89 17.97
C TYR A 222 -0.09 10.56 17.67
N ASN A 223 0.70 9.50 17.65
CA ASN A 223 0.24 8.18 17.24
C ASN A 223 0.45 7.15 18.36
N TYR A 224 -0.56 6.31 18.61
CA TYR A 224 -0.54 5.33 19.69
C TYR A 224 -1.19 4.01 19.28
N LYS A 225 -0.71 2.89 19.84
CA LYS A 225 -1.54 1.68 20.01
C LYS A 225 -2.59 2.00 21.08
N ILE A 226 -3.85 1.59 20.90
CA ILE A 226 -4.93 1.95 21.84
C ILE A 226 -4.67 1.44 23.28
N LYS A 227 -4.03 0.27 23.40
CA LYS A 227 -3.65 -0.34 24.68
C LYS A 227 -2.64 0.53 25.43
N ASP A 228 -1.61 0.97 24.72
CA ASP A 228 -0.53 1.82 25.26
C ASP A 228 -1.08 3.19 25.68
N PHE A 229 -1.97 3.77 24.87
CA PHE A 229 -2.63 5.04 25.18
C PHE A 229 -3.40 5.01 26.51
N PHE A 230 -4.04 3.88 26.83
CA PHE A 230 -4.76 3.71 28.09
C PHE A 230 -3.92 3.13 29.23
N GLY A 231 -2.66 2.75 28.99
CA GLY A 231 -1.82 2.08 29.99
C GLY A 231 -2.36 0.72 30.41
N ILE A 232 -3.08 0.01 29.53
CA ILE A 232 -3.65 -1.30 29.83
C ILE A 232 -2.56 -2.37 29.76
N ILE A 233 -2.30 -3.06 30.86
CA ILE A 233 -1.21 -4.04 30.98
C ILE A 233 -1.66 -5.46 30.56
N ASN A 234 -2.97 -5.75 30.63
CA ASN A 234 -3.51 -7.09 30.37
C ASN A 234 -3.25 -7.58 28.93
N ASN A 235 -3.04 -8.90 28.76
CA ASN A 235 -2.84 -9.56 27.47
C ASN A 235 -4.16 -9.70 26.69
N ILE A 236 -4.73 -8.56 26.30
CA ILE A 236 -5.88 -8.50 25.40
C ILE A 236 -5.34 -8.14 24.04
N ASP A 237 -5.48 -9.06 23.09
CA ASP A 237 -5.07 -8.86 21.71
C ASP A 237 -6.28 -8.71 20.77
N GLU A 238 -7.47 -9.14 21.19
CA GLU A 238 -8.69 -9.11 20.37
C GLU A 238 -9.85 -8.39 21.05
N LEU A 239 -10.71 -7.78 20.24
CA LEU A 239 -11.94 -7.15 20.70
C LEU A 239 -13.02 -8.23 20.88
N ASN A 240 -13.69 -8.23 22.03
CA ASN A 240 -14.81 -9.14 22.29
C ASN A 240 -16.13 -8.62 21.69
N LEU A 241 -16.16 -8.43 20.37
CA LEU A 241 -17.34 -8.01 19.61
C LEU A 241 -17.23 -8.52 18.18
N ASP A 242 -18.37 -8.77 17.55
CA ASP A 242 -18.42 -9.15 16.14
C ASP A 242 -18.54 -7.89 15.29
N TYR A 243 -17.60 -7.69 14.38
CA TYR A 243 -17.61 -6.59 13.42
C TYR A 243 -17.21 -7.07 12.03
N GLY A 244 -17.59 -6.29 11.03
CA GLY A 244 -17.25 -6.58 9.65
C GLY A 244 -17.56 -5.44 8.71
N ILE A 245 -17.36 -5.69 7.42
CA ILE A 245 -17.46 -4.72 6.35
C ILE A 245 -18.38 -5.29 5.27
N VAL A 246 -19.40 -4.51 4.90
CA VAL A 246 -20.31 -4.82 3.80
C VAL A 246 -20.08 -3.80 2.68
N PHE A 247 -19.72 -4.30 1.50
CA PHE A 247 -19.65 -3.48 0.30
C PHE A 247 -21.06 -3.28 -0.26
N SER A 248 -21.41 -2.05 -0.63
CA SER A 248 -22.76 -1.70 -1.11
C SER A 248 -23.02 -2.07 -2.57
N GLY A 249 -22.01 -2.52 -3.32
CA GLY A 249 -22.08 -2.71 -4.77
C GLY A 249 -21.67 -1.48 -5.58
N ILE A 250 -21.32 -0.36 -4.95
CA ILE A 250 -21.00 0.90 -5.64
C ILE A 250 -19.60 1.34 -5.23
N SER A 251 -18.62 1.33 -6.13
CA SER A 251 -17.25 1.74 -5.80
C SER A 251 -17.11 3.27 -5.67
N ASN A 252 -16.26 3.74 -4.75
CA ASN A 252 -15.97 5.16 -4.60
C ASN A 252 -14.65 5.59 -5.21
N LYS A 253 -14.65 6.80 -5.79
CA LYS A 253 -13.44 7.50 -6.23
C LYS A 253 -13.06 8.56 -5.20
N VAL A 254 -11.81 8.54 -4.73
CA VAL A 254 -11.30 9.49 -3.74
C VAL A 254 -11.54 10.94 -4.15
N GLU A 255 -11.35 11.27 -5.43
CA GLU A 255 -11.63 12.60 -5.97
C GLU A 255 -13.10 13.03 -5.79
N HIS A 256 -14.06 12.13 -6.00
CA HIS A 256 -15.47 12.43 -5.78
C HIS A 256 -15.75 12.71 -4.30
N ILE A 257 -15.16 11.92 -3.40
CA ILE A 257 -15.23 12.15 -1.95
C ILE A 257 -14.67 13.54 -1.61
N GLN A 258 -13.50 13.89 -2.13
CA GLN A 258 -12.88 15.20 -1.87
C GLN A 258 -13.68 16.37 -2.44
N HIS A 259 -14.23 16.23 -3.66
CA HIS A 259 -15.07 17.25 -4.28
C HIS A 259 -16.38 17.43 -3.50
N GLN A 260 -17.06 16.34 -3.15
CA GLN A 260 -18.29 16.42 -2.37
C GLN A 260 -18.05 17.00 -0.98
N SER A 261 -16.96 16.65 -0.31
CA SER A 261 -16.62 17.24 1.00
C SER A 261 -16.59 18.77 0.93
N ARG A 262 -15.99 19.34 -0.12
CA ARG A 262 -15.98 20.80 -0.35
C ARG A 262 -17.37 21.37 -0.62
N ASN A 263 -18.20 20.66 -1.38
CA ASN A 263 -19.59 21.08 -1.63
C ASN A 263 -20.40 21.15 -0.33
N TYR A 264 -20.29 20.13 0.53
CA TYR A 264 -20.99 20.14 1.81
C TYR A 264 -20.53 21.25 2.75
N GLU A 265 -19.25 21.62 2.70
CA GLU A 265 -18.78 22.80 3.44
C GLU A 265 -19.46 24.08 2.98
N HIS A 266 -19.57 24.25 1.66
CA HIS A 266 -20.27 25.39 1.09
C HIS A 266 -21.78 25.38 1.42
N GLU A 267 -22.41 24.20 1.48
CA GLU A 267 -23.81 24.06 1.90
C GLU A 267 -24.01 24.42 3.37
N LEU A 268 -23.14 23.97 4.27
CA LEU A 268 -23.19 24.35 5.69
C LEU A 268 -23.01 25.86 5.89
N GLU A 269 -22.07 26.48 5.15
CA GLU A 269 -21.85 27.93 5.16
C GLU A 269 -23.07 28.70 4.60
N ASN A 270 -23.76 28.15 3.60
CA ASN A 270 -25.00 28.73 3.08
C ASN A 270 -26.17 28.60 4.06
N LEU A 271 -26.33 27.44 4.72
CA LEU A 271 -27.36 27.23 5.74
C LEU A 271 -27.20 28.19 6.91
N GLU A 272 -25.96 28.47 7.31
CA GLU A 272 -25.63 29.47 8.31
C GLU A 272 -26.12 30.87 7.90
N LYS A 273 -25.82 31.32 6.68
CA LYS A 273 -26.33 32.59 6.14
C LYS A 273 -27.85 32.65 6.09
N VAL A 274 -28.51 31.59 5.62
CA VAL A 274 -29.99 31.52 5.56
C VAL A 274 -30.59 31.60 6.96
N ALA A 275 -29.98 30.91 7.93
CA ALA A 275 -30.43 30.98 9.31
C ALA A 275 -30.29 32.41 9.87
N GLU A 276 -29.16 33.08 9.64
CA GLU A 276 -28.94 34.48 10.02
C GLU A 276 -29.97 35.43 9.37
N GLU A 277 -30.23 35.28 8.08
CA GLU A 277 -31.21 36.09 7.33
C GLU A 277 -32.64 35.90 7.86
N LEU A 278 -33.07 34.65 8.08
CA LEU A 278 -34.41 34.34 8.61
C LEU A 278 -34.62 34.92 10.01
N LEU A 279 -33.57 34.93 10.83
CA LEU A 279 -33.61 35.48 12.20
C LEU A 279 -33.61 37.01 12.20
N THR A 280 -32.89 37.63 11.27
CA THR A 280 -32.84 39.09 11.09
C THR A 280 -34.15 39.63 10.50
N ASN A 281 -34.69 38.98 9.47
CA ASN A 281 -35.89 39.44 8.74
C ASN A 281 -37.20 39.28 9.53
N LYS A 282 -37.28 38.36 10.49
CA LYS A 282 -38.49 38.20 11.31
C LYS A 282 -38.59 39.14 12.50
N GLY A 283 -37.67 40.09 12.67
CA GLY A 283 -37.72 41.07 13.77
C GLY A 283 -37.76 40.43 15.17
N ILE A 284 -37.24 39.20 15.31
CA ILE A 284 -37.34 38.42 16.54
C ILE A 284 -36.36 38.98 17.57
N LYS A 285 -36.76 40.05 18.26
CA LYS A 285 -36.08 40.59 19.45
C LYS A 285 -35.94 39.55 20.58
N ILE A 286 -36.69 38.44 20.50
CA ILE A 286 -36.72 37.34 21.48
C ILE A 286 -35.43 36.48 21.45
N ILE A 287 -34.62 36.53 20.40
CA ILE A 287 -33.35 35.75 20.34
C ILE A 287 -32.34 36.21 21.40
N LYS A 288 -32.43 37.45 21.89
CA LYS A 288 -31.61 37.92 23.01
C LYS A 288 -31.92 37.22 24.35
N GLN A 289 -33.06 36.53 24.46
CA GLN A 289 -33.47 35.80 25.67
C GLN A 289 -33.32 34.28 25.54
N PHE A 290 -33.05 33.77 24.34
CA PHE A 290 -32.80 32.34 24.14
C PHE A 290 -31.29 32.03 24.27
N PRO A 291 -30.91 30.93 24.94
CA PRO A 291 -29.50 30.52 25.09
C PRO A 291 -28.82 30.14 23.76
N PHE A 292 -29.54 30.17 22.64
CA PHE A 292 -29.03 29.90 21.29
C PHE A 292 -28.14 31.00 20.71
N LYS A 293 -28.00 32.16 21.37
CA LYS A 293 -27.10 33.23 20.91
C LYS A 293 -25.64 32.74 20.75
N ASN A 294 -25.23 31.77 21.57
CA ASN A 294 -23.90 31.16 21.48
C ASN A 294 -23.77 30.16 20.31
N ILE A 295 -24.87 29.53 19.87
CA ILE A 295 -24.88 28.57 18.76
C ILE A 295 -24.64 29.29 17.42
N PHE A 296 -25.22 30.48 17.23
CA PHE A 296 -24.96 31.31 16.05
C PHE A 296 -23.57 31.97 16.08
N ASN A 297 -23.00 32.23 17.26
CA ASN A 297 -21.62 32.73 17.36
C ASN A 297 -20.56 31.66 17.04
N VAL A 298 -20.92 30.37 17.18
CA VAL A 298 -20.01 29.23 16.94
C VAL A 298 -20.14 28.72 15.51
N GLY A 299 -21.34 28.82 14.91
CA GLY A 299 -21.61 28.43 13.53
C GLY A 299 -21.93 26.94 13.37
N PHE A 300 -22.84 26.60 12.45
CA PHE A 300 -23.33 25.21 12.25
C PHE A 300 -22.20 24.24 11.90
N LYS A 301 -21.23 24.71 11.11
CA LYS A 301 -20.03 23.95 10.73
C LYS A 301 -19.21 23.54 11.96
N GLN A 302 -19.03 24.46 12.90
CA GLN A 302 -18.25 24.19 14.11
C GLN A 302 -19.02 23.28 15.07
N ILE A 303 -20.34 23.47 15.23
CA ILE A 303 -21.17 22.57 16.04
C ILE A 303 -21.09 21.13 15.54
N PHE A 304 -21.16 20.93 14.22
CA PHE A 304 -21.02 19.60 13.66
C PHE A 304 -19.63 19.00 13.93
N LYS A 305 -18.56 19.78 13.74
CA LYS A 305 -17.19 19.35 14.06
C LYS A 305 -17.05 18.97 15.53
N ASP A 306 -17.57 19.79 16.43
CA ASP A 306 -17.52 19.55 17.88
C ASP A 306 -18.31 18.30 18.27
N LEU A 307 -19.48 18.08 17.65
CA LEU A 307 -20.26 16.85 17.83
C LEU A 307 -19.49 15.63 17.33
N SER A 308 -19.01 15.63 16.09
CA SER A 308 -18.19 14.54 15.53
C SER A 308 -17.00 14.23 16.44
N PHE A 309 -16.29 15.27 16.90
CA PHE A 309 -15.16 15.12 17.79
C PHE A 309 -15.53 14.54 19.17
N LEU A 310 -16.59 15.04 19.80
CA LEU A 310 -17.12 14.53 21.06
C LEU A 310 -17.46 13.03 20.95
N TYR A 311 -18.07 12.65 19.85
CA TYR A 311 -18.50 11.28 19.60
C TYR A 311 -17.34 10.34 19.24
N ASN A 312 -16.28 10.87 18.61
CA ASN A 312 -15.02 10.16 18.42
C ASN A 312 -14.32 9.90 19.77
N PHE A 313 -14.39 10.86 20.71
CA PHE A 313 -13.96 10.64 22.09
C PHE A 313 -14.85 9.66 22.87
N LYS A 314 -16.16 9.70 22.66
CA LYS A 314 -17.09 8.72 23.26
C LYS A 314 -16.79 7.30 22.75
N THR A 315 -16.48 7.16 21.46
CA THR A 315 -16.00 5.92 20.84
C THR A 315 -14.71 5.44 21.50
N LEU A 316 -13.74 6.33 21.70
CA LEU A 316 -12.48 6.03 22.39
C LEU A 316 -12.72 5.60 23.85
N SER A 317 -13.59 6.29 24.58
CA SER A 317 -13.98 5.96 25.95
C SER A 317 -14.65 4.57 26.03
N CYS A 318 -15.51 4.23 25.08
CA CYS A 318 -16.11 2.91 25.00
C CYS A 318 -15.07 1.81 24.71
N PHE A 319 -14.07 2.06 23.86
CA PHE A 319 -12.96 1.13 23.69
C PHE A 319 -12.21 0.89 25.00
N LYS A 320 -11.93 1.94 25.78
CA LYS A 320 -11.33 1.79 27.11
C LYS A 320 -12.15 0.83 27.97
N LYS A 321 -13.46 1.04 28.06
CA LYS A 321 -14.37 0.17 28.84
C LYS A 321 -14.35 -1.28 28.36
N ILE A 322 -14.43 -1.50 27.04
CA ILE A 322 -14.38 -2.84 26.44
C ILE A 322 -13.05 -3.55 26.75
N LEU A 323 -11.94 -2.82 26.71
CA LEU A 323 -10.61 -3.37 27.00
C LEU A 323 -10.36 -3.57 28.51
N GLU A 324 -10.92 -2.73 29.38
CA GLU A 324 -10.79 -2.91 30.84
C GLU A 324 -11.74 -3.99 31.39
N LYS A 325 -12.92 -4.13 30.79
CA LYS A 325 -13.99 -5.04 31.22
C LYS A 325 -14.34 -6.02 30.11
N ILE A 326 -13.46 -6.98 29.86
CA ILE A 326 -13.69 -8.01 28.84
C ILE A 326 -15.01 -8.73 29.12
N PHE A 327 -15.82 -8.94 28.09
CA PHE A 327 -17.15 -9.58 28.17
C PHE A 327 -18.25 -8.80 28.89
N ASP A 328 -18.02 -7.53 29.27
CA ASP A 328 -19.10 -6.68 29.79
C ASP A 328 -20.09 -6.29 28.68
N GLU A 329 -21.24 -6.95 28.63
CA GLU A 329 -22.28 -6.68 27.63
C GLU A 329 -22.75 -5.22 27.66
N GLN A 330 -22.77 -4.57 28.83
CA GLN A 330 -23.20 -3.18 28.95
C GLN A 330 -22.23 -2.22 28.23
N SER A 331 -20.92 -2.47 28.34
CA SER A 331 -19.92 -1.68 27.62
C SER A 331 -20.02 -1.87 26.10
N ILE A 332 -20.38 -3.07 25.64
CA ILE A 332 -20.62 -3.35 24.21
C ILE A 332 -21.90 -2.65 23.74
N ASP A 333 -22.96 -2.65 24.54
CA ASP A 333 -24.22 -1.95 24.24
C ASP A 333 -24.01 -0.45 24.10
N GLU A 334 -23.26 0.15 25.02
CA GLU A 334 -22.88 1.55 24.96
C GLU A 334 -22.05 1.86 23.72
N PHE A 335 -21.14 0.97 23.32
CA PHE A 335 -20.35 1.13 22.11
C PHE A 335 -21.22 1.08 20.85
N ILE A 336 -22.08 0.06 20.72
CA ILE A 336 -23.00 -0.07 19.58
C ILE A 336 -23.92 1.16 19.50
N GLN A 337 -24.48 1.60 20.62
CA GLN A 337 -25.33 2.79 20.68
C GLN A 337 -24.57 4.06 20.27
N THR A 338 -23.32 4.21 20.72
CA THR A 338 -22.45 5.32 20.31
C THR A 338 -22.23 5.33 18.80
N GLN A 339 -22.06 4.17 18.16
CA GLN A 339 -21.91 4.10 16.70
C GLN A 339 -23.21 4.38 15.94
N LYS A 340 -24.38 4.03 16.48
CA LYS A 340 -25.68 4.46 15.92
C LYS A 340 -25.83 5.98 15.97
N GLU A 341 -25.44 6.59 17.09
CA GLU A 341 -25.47 8.04 17.28
C GLU A 341 -24.50 8.75 16.32
N ASN A 342 -23.29 8.18 16.12
CA ASN A 342 -22.36 8.62 15.08
C ASN A 342 -23.04 8.63 13.70
N ASN A 343 -23.64 7.51 13.30
CA ASN A 343 -24.32 7.39 12.01
C ASN A 343 -25.45 8.41 11.88
N TYR A 344 -26.23 8.63 12.94
CA TYR A 344 -27.28 9.64 12.98
C TYR A 344 -26.73 11.04 12.71
N ILE A 345 -25.60 11.41 13.32
CA ILE A 345 -24.95 12.71 13.10
C ILE A 345 -24.53 12.87 11.64
N SER A 346 -23.91 11.85 11.02
CA SER A 346 -23.62 11.90 9.57
C SER A 346 -24.90 12.01 8.73
N ASN A 347 -25.98 11.32 9.12
CA ASN A 347 -27.28 11.43 8.45
C ASN A 347 -27.90 12.85 8.55
N MET A 348 -27.60 13.61 9.61
CA MET A 348 -28.08 15.00 9.72
C MET A 348 -27.46 15.93 8.67
N VAL A 349 -26.23 15.66 8.22
CA VAL A 349 -25.55 16.48 7.22
C VAL A 349 -25.78 15.98 5.80
N GLU A 350 -25.76 14.66 5.60
CA GLU A 350 -25.76 14.07 4.25
C GLU A 350 -27.15 13.56 3.81
N GLY A 351 -28.22 13.83 4.58
CA GLY A 351 -29.55 13.25 4.36
C GLY A 351 -29.63 11.79 4.83
N ASN A 352 -30.68 11.02 4.53
CA ASN A 352 -30.77 9.61 4.96
C ASN A 352 -30.00 8.67 4.01
N ASN A 353 -29.30 7.65 4.53
CA ASN A 353 -28.70 6.59 3.70
C ASN A 353 -29.68 5.42 3.53
N HIS A 354 -30.13 5.18 2.30
CA HIS A 354 -31.09 4.10 2.02
C HIS A 354 -30.54 2.70 2.35
N MET A 355 -29.24 2.47 2.16
CA MET A 355 -28.61 1.18 2.45
C MET A 355 -28.60 0.91 3.96
N THR A 356 -28.10 1.84 4.79
CA THR A 356 -28.08 1.65 6.25
C THR A 356 -29.48 1.45 6.80
N ASN A 357 -30.44 2.26 6.34
CA ASN A 357 -31.83 2.18 6.80
C ASN A 357 -32.47 0.84 6.39
N SER A 358 -32.22 0.38 5.17
CA SER A 358 -32.72 -0.93 4.70
C SER A 358 -32.07 -2.07 5.49
N PHE A 359 -30.76 -1.99 5.72
CA PHE A 359 -30.02 -2.99 6.47
C PHE A 359 -30.52 -3.09 7.91
N GLU A 360 -30.69 -1.96 8.61
CA GLU A 360 -31.24 -1.90 9.97
C GLU A 360 -32.71 -2.39 10.01
N PHE A 361 -33.52 -2.04 9.01
CA PHE A 361 -34.89 -2.52 8.91
C PHE A 361 -34.94 -4.06 8.83
N TYR A 362 -34.23 -4.66 7.88
CA TYR A 362 -34.21 -6.11 7.75
C TYR A 362 -33.54 -6.81 8.92
N PHE A 363 -32.53 -6.19 9.55
CA PHE A 363 -31.95 -6.71 10.77
C PHE A 363 -33.00 -6.85 11.87
N ASN A 364 -33.84 -5.83 12.06
CA ASN A 364 -34.92 -5.86 13.04
C ASN A 364 -36.05 -6.85 12.66
N VAL A 365 -36.25 -7.14 11.37
CA VAL A 365 -37.19 -8.18 10.91
C VAL A 365 -36.67 -9.59 11.20
N PHE A 366 -35.37 -9.82 11.04
CA PHE A 366 -34.77 -11.16 11.14
C PHE A 366 -34.16 -11.50 12.51
N LYS A 367 -33.98 -10.52 13.41
CA LYS A 367 -33.43 -10.79 14.74
C LYS A 367 -34.24 -11.87 15.46
N LYS A 368 -33.55 -12.83 16.06
CA LYS A 368 -34.17 -14.02 16.68
C LYS A 368 -34.43 -13.81 18.17
N ILE A 369 -33.65 -12.95 18.81
CA ILE A 369 -33.74 -12.61 20.23
C ILE A 369 -33.66 -11.10 20.45
N ASP A 370 -34.28 -10.62 21.53
CA ASP A 370 -34.35 -9.17 21.81
C ASP A 370 -32.99 -8.53 22.10
N ASN A 371 -32.02 -9.33 22.56
CA ASN A 371 -30.66 -8.86 22.88
C ASN A 371 -29.74 -8.74 21.65
N GLU A 372 -30.22 -9.04 20.44
CA GLU A 372 -29.47 -8.77 19.21
C GLU A 372 -29.45 -7.27 18.92
N LEU A 373 -28.23 -6.70 18.88
CA LEU A 373 -28.00 -5.31 18.52
C LEU A 373 -27.05 -5.22 17.33
N LEU A 374 -27.27 -4.18 16.52
CA LEU A 374 -26.48 -3.85 15.34
C LEU A 374 -26.26 -2.34 15.29
N ALA A 375 -25.05 -1.89 15.00
CA ALA A 375 -24.79 -0.59 14.39
C ALA A 375 -24.24 -0.82 12.99
N ILE A 376 -24.64 0.00 12.02
CA ILE A 376 -24.07 0.01 10.66
C ILE A 376 -23.88 1.45 10.17
N TYR A 377 -22.72 1.76 9.62
CA TYR A 377 -22.39 3.11 9.15
C TYR A 377 -21.33 3.07 8.04
N PRO A 378 -21.27 4.08 7.15
CA PRO A 378 -20.28 4.11 6.08
C PRO A 378 -18.86 4.30 6.62
N ILE A 379 -17.85 3.65 6.03
CA ILE A 379 -16.43 3.80 6.42
C ILE A 379 -15.92 5.21 6.18
N ASN A 380 -16.40 5.84 5.10
CA ASN A 380 -16.07 7.22 4.76
C ASN A 380 -17.29 8.10 4.93
N PHE A 381 -17.05 9.33 5.36
CA PHE A 381 -18.01 10.42 5.19
C PHE A 381 -18.33 10.56 3.69
N LEU A 382 -19.58 10.85 3.34
CA LEU A 382 -20.13 10.97 1.98
C LEU A 382 -20.64 9.63 1.40
N LYS A 383 -21.94 9.38 1.63
CA LYS A 383 -22.80 8.23 1.26
C LYS A 383 -22.91 7.84 -0.22
N ILE A 384 -22.01 8.30 -1.07
CA ILE A 384 -21.90 7.70 -2.40
C ILE A 384 -21.36 6.29 -2.13
N GLY A 385 -22.16 5.23 -2.26
CA GLY A 385 -21.65 3.85 -2.23
C GLY A 385 -20.61 3.48 -1.15
N GLY A 386 -19.67 2.63 -1.56
CA GLY A 386 -18.52 2.19 -0.79
C GLY A 386 -18.83 1.03 0.14
N SER A 387 -18.02 0.94 1.19
CA SER A 387 -18.17 -0.10 2.20
C SER A 387 -18.58 0.48 3.55
N PHE A 388 -19.32 -0.34 4.30
CA PHE A 388 -19.98 0.02 5.55
C PHE A 388 -19.49 -0.90 6.65
N VAL A 389 -19.15 -0.33 7.80
CA VAL A 389 -18.81 -1.11 8.98
C VAL A 389 -20.11 -1.51 9.66
N PHE A 390 -20.24 -2.77 10.02
CA PHE A 390 -21.25 -3.21 10.96
C PHE A 390 -20.62 -3.74 12.24
N ILE A 391 -21.36 -3.64 13.34
CA ILE A 391 -20.92 -4.01 14.69
C ILE A 391 -22.08 -4.66 15.42
N SER A 392 -21.79 -5.75 16.13
CA SER A 392 -22.77 -6.50 16.92
C SER A 392 -22.12 -7.18 18.13
N LYS A 393 -22.95 -7.68 19.04
CA LYS A 393 -22.49 -8.50 20.16
C LYS A 393 -21.86 -9.80 19.65
N PHE A 394 -20.78 -10.21 20.31
CA PHE A 394 -20.06 -11.44 19.99
C PHE A 394 -20.98 -12.67 19.95
N ASN A 395 -20.95 -13.42 18.85
CA ASN A 395 -21.74 -14.62 18.57
C ASN A 395 -23.27 -14.43 18.52
N LYS A 396 -23.82 -13.22 18.64
CA LYS A 396 -25.29 -13.04 18.75
C LYS A 396 -25.98 -12.88 17.40
N SER A 397 -25.39 -12.09 16.50
CA SER A 397 -26.10 -11.57 15.32
C SER A 397 -25.60 -12.15 13.99
N ARG A 398 -24.71 -13.13 14.00
CA ARG A 398 -23.99 -13.64 12.80
C ARG A 398 -24.94 -14.15 11.72
N ASP A 399 -25.89 -15.02 12.10
CA ASP A 399 -26.89 -15.56 11.16
C ASP A 399 -27.80 -14.45 10.62
N THR A 400 -28.26 -13.56 11.50
CA THR A 400 -29.14 -12.44 11.17
C THR A 400 -28.49 -11.52 10.14
N ILE A 401 -27.21 -11.18 10.32
CA ILE A 401 -26.44 -10.38 9.36
C ILE A 401 -26.37 -11.05 7.98
N LEU A 402 -26.11 -12.36 7.93
CA LEU A 402 -26.08 -13.10 6.66
C LEU A 402 -27.45 -13.13 5.97
N GLN A 403 -28.54 -13.28 6.73
CA GLN A 403 -29.91 -13.21 6.22
C GLN A 403 -30.25 -11.82 5.68
N VAL A 404 -29.83 -10.75 6.36
CA VAL A 404 -30.00 -9.37 5.89
C VAL A 404 -29.30 -9.16 4.55
N ILE A 405 -28.03 -9.59 4.43
CA ILE A 405 -27.27 -9.45 3.18
C ILE A 405 -27.96 -10.21 2.03
N GLN A 406 -28.43 -11.43 2.29
CA GLN A 406 -29.19 -12.20 1.31
C GLN A 406 -30.48 -11.48 0.91
N LYS A 407 -31.21 -10.90 1.88
CA LYS A 407 -32.44 -10.16 1.59
C LYS A 407 -32.19 -8.88 0.80
N MET A 408 -31.10 -8.17 1.10
CA MET A 408 -30.68 -6.97 0.37
C MET A 408 -30.42 -7.29 -1.11
N LYS A 409 -29.82 -8.45 -1.42
CA LYS A 409 -29.65 -8.93 -2.81
C LYS A 409 -30.99 -9.12 -3.52
N GLU A 410 -31.95 -9.76 -2.86
CA GLU A 410 -33.28 -10.05 -3.43
C GLU A 410 -34.08 -8.80 -3.80
N ILE A 411 -33.87 -7.69 -3.08
CA ILE A 411 -34.65 -6.45 -3.26
C ILE A 411 -33.95 -5.42 -4.17
N GLY A 412 -32.84 -5.79 -4.81
CA GLY A 412 -32.19 -4.96 -5.83
C GLY A 412 -30.78 -4.48 -5.53
N TYR A 413 -30.20 -4.79 -4.37
CA TYR A 413 -28.75 -4.56 -4.14
C TYR A 413 -27.95 -5.78 -4.64
N SER A 414 -27.98 -6.06 -5.94
CA SER A 414 -27.41 -7.30 -6.52
C SER A 414 -25.93 -7.51 -6.15
N ASP A 415 -25.19 -6.41 -6.06
CA ASP A 415 -23.73 -6.40 -5.90
C ASP A 415 -23.30 -6.20 -4.44
N ILE A 416 -24.25 -6.23 -3.48
CA ILE A 416 -23.91 -6.18 -2.06
C ILE A 416 -23.11 -7.42 -1.67
N ALA A 417 -22.02 -7.24 -0.93
CA ALA A 417 -21.15 -8.35 -0.55
C ALA A 417 -20.61 -8.19 0.88
N LEU A 418 -20.51 -9.32 1.59
CA LEU A 418 -19.77 -9.38 2.86
C LEU A 418 -18.28 -9.39 2.55
N GLU A 419 -17.65 -8.22 2.62
CA GLU A 419 -16.24 -8.02 2.32
C GLU A 419 -15.34 -8.52 3.43
N TYR A 420 -15.72 -8.29 4.67
CA TYR A 420 -14.97 -8.78 5.83
C TYR A 420 -15.90 -9.09 6.99
N ALA A 421 -15.60 -10.13 7.76
CA ALA A 421 -16.21 -10.42 9.04
C ALA A 421 -15.15 -11.01 9.97
N SER A 422 -14.96 -10.39 11.13
CA SER A 422 -13.98 -10.79 12.16
C SER A 422 -14.05 -12.28 12.51
N TRP A 423 -15.25 -12.88 12.54
CA TRP A 423 -15.42 -14.30 12.88
C TRP A 423 -15.27 -15.28 11.71
N ILE A 424 -15.25 -14.81 10.46
CA ILE A 424 -15.04 -15.66 9.27
C ILE A 424 -13.61 -15.54 8.79
N ASP A 425 -13.11 -14.31 8.74
CA ASP A 425 -11.84 -13.96 8.09
C ASP A 425 -10.69 -13.83 9.09
N GLY A 426 -11.00 -13.68 10.38
CA GLY A 426 -10.04 -13.51 11.46
C GLY A 426 -9.57 -12.07 11.64
N VAL A 427 -8.49 -11.90 12.38
CA VAL A 427 -7.83 -10.61 12.63
C VAL A 427 -6.34 -10.74 12.31
N SER A 428 -5.65 -9.61 12.10
CA SER A 428 -4.21 -9.62 11.90
C SER A 428 -3.54 -8.53 12.73
N ALA A 429 -2.35 -8.88 13.21
CA ALA A 429 -1.45 -7.99 13.93
C ALA A 429 -0.36 -7.42 13.01
N ASP A 430 -0.15 -7.99 11.83
CA ASP A 430 1.06 -7.78 11.05
C ASP A 430 1.29 -6.29 10.77
N GLY A 431 2.47 -5.80 11.16
CA GLY A 431 3.01 -4.51 10.75
C GLY A 431 3.50 -4.52 9.30
N ILE A 432 4.38 -3.58 8.96
CA ILE A 432 5.14 -3.71 7.71
C ILE A 432 6.12 -4.86 7.84
N LYS A 433 6.28 -5.61 6.75
CA LYS A 433 7.21 -6.73 6.65
C LYS A 433 7.96 -6.68 5.32
N ILE A 434 9.22 -7.12 5.33
CA ILE A 434 9.93 -7.54 4.11
C ILE A 434 9.61 -9.02 3.88
N ASP A 435 8.84 -9.32 2.83
CA ASP A 435 8.50 -10.69 2.45
C ASP A 435 9.52 -11.30 1.49
N GLN A 436 10.24 -10.47 0.72
CA GLN A 436 11.30 -10.90 -0.18
C GLN A 436 12.34 -9.81 -0.36
N TRP A 437 13.61 -10.19 -0.43
CA TRP A 437 14.72 -9.38 -0.88
C TRP A 437 15.85 -10.28 -1.41
N ILE A 438 15.81 -10.55 -2.72
CA ILE A 438 16.67 -11.57 -3.36
C ILE A 438 18.14 -11.25 -3.16
N HIS A 439 18.57 -10.01 -3.43
CA HIS A 439 19.97 -9.60 -3.26
C HIS A 439 20.52 -9.74 -1.84
N ASN A 440 19.64 -9.82 -0.83
CA ASN A 440 20.01 -9.98 0.57
C ASN A 440 19.68 -11.38 1.12
N GLY A 441 19.33 -12.34 0.25
CA GLY A 441 19.08 -13.73 0.62
C GLY A 441 17.76 -13.95 1.37
N ILE A 442 16.82 -13.01 1.28
CA ILE A 442 15.48 -13.16 1.85
C ILE A 442 14.55 -13.61 0.73
N PHE A 443 14.01 -14.83 0.83
CA PHE A 443 13.17 -15.43 -0.20
C PHE A 443 11.75 -15.62 0.32
N SER A 444 10.76 -15.30 -0.52
CA SER A 444 9.39 -15.67 -0.23
C SER A 444 9.20 -17.19 -0.39
N GLU A 445 8.12 -17.73 0.16
CA GLU A 445 7.77 -19.15 -0.02
C GLU A 445 7.44 -19.53 -1.48
N TYR A 446 7.19 -18.53 -2.33
CA TYR A 446 6.90 -18.70 -3.76
C TYR A 446 8.16 -18.83 -4.62
N ILE A 447 9.33 -18.57 -4.06
CA ILE A 447 10.61 -18.68 -4.75
C ILE A 447 11.36 -19.92 -4.25
N GLN A 448 11.60 -20.86 -5.16
CA GLN A 448 12.37 -22.06 -4.84
C GLN A 448 13.87 -21.78 -4.90
N LYS A 449 14.65 -22.41 -4.01
CA LYS A 449 16.10 -22.16 -3.88
C LYS A 449 16.92 -22.52 -5.13
N ASP A 450 16.40 -23.38 -5.98
CA ASP A 450 17.01 -23.82 -7.24
C ASP A 450 16.62 -22.97 -8.44
N GLN A 451 15.67 -22.04 -8.28
CA GLN A 451 15.39 -21.02 -9.29
C GLN A 451 16.57 -20.06 -9.43
N VAL A 452 16.60 -19.37 -10.57
CA VAL A 452 17.71 -18.49 -10.94
C VAL A 452 17.18 -17.11 -11.28
N TYR A 453 18.01 -16.11 -11.01
CA TYR A 453 17.70 -14.71 -11.28
C TYR A 453 18.09 -14.35 -12.71
N TYR A 454 17.14 -13.87 -13.49
CA TYR A 454 17.34 -13.27 -14.80
C TYR A 454 17.26 -11.74 -14.70
N LYS A 455 18.19 -11.05 -15.36
CA LYS A 455 18.16 -9.59 -15.55
C LYS A 455 18.69 -9.22 -16.92
N ASP A 456 18.07 -8.26 -17.60
CA ASP A 456 18.61 -7.68 -18.83
C ASP A 456 18.91 -6.18 -18.73
N ASN A 457 19.61 -5.68 -19.74
CA ASN A 457 19.99 -4.27 -19.90
C ASN A 457 18.81 -3.34 -20.26
N GLN A 458 17.61 -3.89 -20.44
CA GLN A 458 16.37 -3.15 -20.67
C GLN A 458 15.55 -3.01 -19.39
N GLY A 459 16.08 -3.50 -18.26
CA GLY A 459 15.44 -3.44 -16.96
C GLY A 459 14.47 -4.58 -16.66
N LYS A 460 14.27 -5.54 -17.59
CA LYS A 460 13.47 -6.72 -17.30
C LYS A 460 14.26 -7.62 -16.36
N ASN A 461 13.62 -8.00 -15.27
CA ASN A 461 14.12 -9.00 -14.36
C ASN A 461 12.99 -9.95 -13.96
N PHE A 462 13.35 -11.19 -13.65
CA PHE A 462 12.43 -12.16 -13.06
C PHE A 462 13.22 -13.37 -12.52
N ILE A 463 12.56 -14.17 -11.70
CA ILE A 463 13.05 -15.44 -11.18
C ILE A 463 12.32 -16.57 -11.89
N SER A 464 13.04 -17.57 -12.37
CA SER A 464 12.45 -18.71 -13.09
C SER A 464 13.41 -19.91 -13.05
N ASN A 465 12.96 -21.05 -13.56
CA ASN A 465 13.80 -22.23 -13.74
C ASN A 465 14.90 -21.95 -14.76
N TYR A 466 16.13 -22.39 -14.46
CA TYR A 466 17.28 -22.22 -15.34
C TYR A 466 17.03 -22.70 -16.78
N ASN A 467 16.42 -23.89 -16.92
CA ASN A 467 16.11 -24.46 -18.22
C ASN A 467 15.07 -23.67 -19.01
N GLU A 468 14.08 -23.08 -18.33
CA GLU A 468 13.07 -22.22 -18.97
C GLU A 468 13.70 -20.92 -19.48
N ILE A 469 14.60 -20.30 -18.71
CA ILE A 469 15.35 -19.11 -19.14
C ILE A 469 16.17 -19.42 -20.38
N LEU A 470 16.89 -20.54 -20.41
CA LEU A 470 17.66 -20.94 -21.58
C LEU A 470 16.77 -21.21 -22.79
N ALA A 471 15.67 -21.95 -22.62
CA ALA A 471 14.75 -22.30 -23.71
C ALA A 471 14.08 -21.07 -24.32
N ASN A 472 13.76 -20.07 -23.49
CA ASN A 472 13.08 -18.84 -23.91
C ASN A 472 14.05 -17.74 -24.38
N HIS A 473 15.35 -17.89 -24.17
CA HIS A 473 16.34 -16.92 -24.63
C HIS A 473 16.67 -17.13 -26.12
N THR A 474 15.91 -16.47 -26.99
CA THR A 474 16.05 -16.60 -28.45
C THR A 474 16.80 -15.44 -29.12
N GLN A 475 17.04 -14.33 -28.41
CA GLN A 475 17.60 -13.11 -28.97
C GLN A 475 18.56 -12.40 -28.02
N GLY A 476 19.64 -11.85 -28.59
CA GLY A 476 20.64 -11.09 -27.87
C GLY A 476 21.73 -11.96 -27.24
N LEU A 477 22.48 -11.38 -26.30
CA LEU A 477 23.57 -12.03 -25.61
C LEU A 477 23.15 -12.35 -24.17
N LEU A 478 23.20 -13.63 -23.78
CA LEU A 478 23.01 -14.10 -22.41
C LEU A 478 24.35 -14.49 -21.78
N LEU A 479 24.60 -13.93 -20.61
CA LEU A 479 25.72 -14.21 -19.74
C LEU A 479 25.28 -15.21 -18.66
N ASP A 480 25.60 -16.49 -18.85
CA ASP A 480 25.34 -17.53 -17.87
C ASP A 480 26.47 -17.58 -16.84
N MET A 481 26.23 -16.92 -15.71
CA MET A 481 27.16 -16.87 -14.58
C MET A 481 27.16 -18.17 -13.75
N ILE A 482 26.21 -19.08 -13.99
CA ILE A 482 26.13 -20.36 -13.27
C ILE A 482 27.13 -21.34 -13.85
N HIS A 483 27.19 -21.44 -15.18
CA HIS A 483 28.11 -22.35 -15.88
C HIS A 483 29.28 -21.65 -16.55
N ASN A 484 29.40 -20.32 -16.39
CA ASN A 484 30.39 -19.48 -17.06
C ASN A 484 30.36 -19.67 -18.58
N LYS A 485 29.17 -19.57 -19.16
CA LYS A 485 28.92 -19.71 -20.60
C LYS A 485 28.22 -18.48 -21.15
N MET A 486 28.41 -18.24 -22.43
CA MET A 486 27.72 -17.19 -23.15
C MET A 486 26.82 -17.81 -24.22
N TYR A 487 25.64 -17.24 -24.42
CA TYR A 487 24.72 -17.64 -25.47
C TYR A 487 24.40 -16.42 -26.32
N LEU A 488 24.47 -16.55 -27.65
CA LEU A 488 24.11 -15.48 -28.58
C LEU A 488 22.97 -15.97 -29.46
N ASN A 489 21.83 -15.27 -29.43
CA ASN A 489 20.59 -15.66 -30.12
C ASN A 489 20.19 -17.13 -29.85
N GLY A 490 20.25 -17.54 -28.57
CA GLY A 490 19.95 -18.89 -28.11
C GLY A 490 21.02 -19.95 -28.39
N LYS A 491 22.06 -19.63 -29.17
CA LYS A 491 23.16 -20.57 -29.44
C LYS A 491 24.26 -20.43 -28.41
N LYS A 492 24.66 -21.54 -27.80
CA LYS A 492 25.77 -21.61 -26.86
C LYS A 492 27.09 -21.33 -27.58
N LEU A 493 27.83 -20.33 -27.11
CA LEU A 493 29.16 -20.01 -27.62
C LEU A 493 30.18 -21.04 -27.11
N THR A 494 31.12 -21.39 -27.98
CA THR A 494 32.21 -22.32 -27.71
C THR A 494 33.54 -21.59 -27.56
N SER A 495 34.60 -22.32 -27.19
CA SER A 495 35.95 -21.74 -27.09
C SER A 495 36.51 -21.28 -28.44
N THR A 496 36.00 -21.80 -29.56
CA THR A 496 36.38 -21.34 -30.89
C THR A 496 35.75 -19.99 -31.23
N ASP A 497 34.57 -19.69 -30.66
CA ASP A 497 33.89 -18.42 -30.85
C ASP A 497 34.50 -17.33 -29.96
N LEU A 498 34.77 -17.69 -28.70
CA LEU A 498 35.39 -16.79 -27.72
C LEU A 498 36.16 -17.59 -26.68
N CYS A 499 37.50 -17.54 -26.69
CA CYS A 499 38.33 -18.29 -25.74
C CYS A 499 38.21 -17.78 -24.29
N SER A 500 37.90 -16.49 -24.11
CA SER A 500 37.96 -15.76 -22.83
C SER A 500 36.60 -15.65 -22.13
N GLN A 501 35.62 -16.49 -22.45
CA GLN A 501 34.22 -16.38 -21.99
C GLN A 501 34.05 -16.03 -20.52
N THR A 502 34.67 -16.77 -19.59
CA THR A 502 34.54 -16.50 -18.14
C THR A 502 34.95 -15.08 -17.77
N THR A 503 36.08 -14.60 -18.31
CA THR A 503 36.53 -13.23 -18.02
C THR A 503 35.61 -12.22 -18.68
N THR A 504 35.18 -12.48 -19.92
CA THR A 504 34.24 -11.63 -20.64
C THR A 504 32.91 -11.49 -19.91
N ILE A 505 32.37 -12.58 -19.35
CA ILE A 505 31.16 -12.57 -18.51
C ILE A 505 31.36 -11.63 -17.32
N ASN A 506 32.45 -11.77 -16.56
CA ASN A 506 32.71 -10.95 -15.38
C ASN A 506 32.86 -9.45 -15.72
N ILE A 507 33.52 -9.14 -16.83
CA ILE A 507 33.68 -7.76 -17.31
C ILE A 507 32.35 -7.18 -17.76
N LEU A 508 31.60 -7.90 -18.60
CA LEU A 508 30.30 -7.45 -19.09
C LEU A 508 29.29 -7.31 -17.96
N TYR A 509 29.30 -8.21 -16.97
CA TYR A 509 28.46 -8.10 -15.78
C TYR A 509 28.71 -6.78 -15.04
N LYS A 510 29.99 -6.44 -14.76
CA LYS A 510 30.36 -5.17 -14.12
C LYS A 510 29.97 -3.95 -14.97
N LEU A 511 30.13 -4.03 -16.28
CA LEU A 511 29.75 -2.95 -17.20
C LEU A 511 28.22 -2.79 -17.32
N MET A 512 27.45 -3.88 -17.25
CA MET A 512 25.98 -3.84 -17.22
C MET A 512 25.43 -3.13 -15.98
N GLU A 513 26.11 -3.25 -14.84
CA GLU A 513 25.72 -2.52 -13.62
C GLU A 513 26.05 -1.03 -13.66
N ASN A 514 26.86 -0.59 -14.65
CA ASN A 514 27.39 0.77 -14.81
C ASN A 514 27.29 1.24 -16.27
N ILE A 515 26.18 0.96 -16.95
CA ILE A 515 25.97 1.33 -18.36
C ILE A 515 26.18 2.84 -18.54
N GLY A 516 26.96 3.20 -19.56
CA GLY A 516 27.26 4.59 -19.87
C GLY A 516 28.34 5.24 -19.01
N GLN A 517 28.92 4.53 -18.03
CA GLN A 517 30.02 5.02 -17.19
C GLN A 517 31.37 4.45 -17.64
N ASP A 518 32.44 5.22 -17.43
CA ASP A 518 33.82 4.76 -17.64
C ASP A 518 34.32 4.06 -16.37
N LEU A 519 34.63 2.77 -16.46
CA LEU A 519 35.22 2.00 -15.37
C LEU A 519 36.72 1.83 -15.58
N GLU A 520 37.53 2.24 -14.60
CA GLU A 520 38.97 1.99 -14.60
C GLU A 520 39.28 0.48 -14.63
N ASN A 521 40.39 0.11 -15.25
CA ASN A 521 40.83 -1.29 -15.34
C ASN A 521 41.02 -1.96 -13.96
N LYS A 522 41.32 -1.17 -12.93
CA LYS A 522 41.42 -1.60 -11.52
C LYS A 522 40.09 -2.05 -10.92
N ALA A 523 38.96 -1.66 -11.51
CA ALA A 523 37.63 -2.07 -11.07
C ALA A 523 37.31 -3.53 -11.43
N PHE A 524 38.06 -4.15 -12.35
CA PHE A 524 37.85 -5.54 -12.77
C PHE A 524 38.69 -6.51 -11.93
N GLU A 525 38.31 -7.80 -11.93
CA GLU A 525 39.10 -8.82 -11.24
C GLU A 525 40.53 -8.88 -11.79
N VAL A 526 41.49 -9.17 -10.91
CA VAL A 526 42.90 -9.25 -11.28
C VAL A 526 43.10 -10.40 -12.25
N SER A 527 43.41 -10.06 -13.50
CA SER A 527 43.69 -10.99 -14.59
C SER A 527 44.77 -10.39 -15.50
N SER A 528 45.29 -11.17 -16.44
CA SER A 528 46.19 -10.62 -17.47
C SER A 528 45.50 -9.53 -18.28
N TYR A 529 44.18 -9.66 -18.50
CA TYR A 529 43.37 -8.73 -19.28
C TYR A 529 43.20 -7.37 -18.59
N SER A 530 42.99 -7.34 -17.26
CA SER A 530 42.84 -6.08 -16.51
C SER A 530 44.15 -5.31 -16.32
N LYS A 531 45.31 -5.94 -16.52
CA LYS A 531 46.63 -5.29 -16.40
C LYS A 531 47.14 -4.64 -17.68
N ASN A 532 46.61 -5.04 -18.85
CA ASN A 532 47.12 -4.60 -20.14
C ASN A 532 45.99 -4.37 -21.15
N LYS A 533 45.89 -3.15 -21.66
CA LYS A 533 44.88 -2.75 -22.64
C LYS A 533 44.90 -3.58 -23.93
N ASN A 534 46.09 -3.97 -24.42
CA ASN A 534 46.20 -4.72 -25.67
C ASN A 534 45.66 -6.15 -25.50
N GLU A 535 45.87 -6.76 -24.34
CA GLU A 535 45.28 -8.06 -23.98
C GLU A 535 43.75 -7.96 -23.88
N MET A 536 43.24 -6.91 -23.22
CA MET A 536 41.80 -6.62 -23.14
C MET A 536 41.18 -6.44 -24.55
N LEU A 537 41.81 -5.63 -25.39
CA LEU A 537 41.35 -5.37 -26.76
C LEU A 537 41.37 -6.63 -27.62
N GLY A 538 42.52 -7.30 -27.69
CA GLY A 538 42.74 -8.41 -28.62
C GLY A 538 42.00 -9.69 -28.25
N LYS A 539 41.73 -9.94 -26.96
CA LYS A 539 41.15 -11.20 -26.50
C LYS A 539 39.72 -11.09 -25.98
N ILE A 540 39.21 -9.88 -25.73
CA ILE A 540 37.86 -9.68 -25.18
C ILE A 540 37.07 -8.73 -26.06
N VAL A 541 37.52 -7.48 -26.19
CA VAL A 541 36.71 -6.40 -26.80
C VAL A 541 36.50 -6.66 -28.29
N LEU A 542 37.57 -6.76 -29.07
CA LEU A 542 37.47 -6.92 -30.53
C LEU A 542 36.81 -8.26 -30.92
N PRO A 543 37.18 -9.42 -30.33
CA PRO A 543 36.51 -10.68 -30.65
C PRO A 543 35.01 -10.65 -30.36
N LEU A 544 34.59 -10.05 -29.24
CA LEU A 544 33.19 -9.96 -28.88
C LEU A 544 32.41 -9.04 -29.84
N ILE A 545 32.96 -7.87 -30.17
CA ILE A 545 32.32 -6.93 -31.12
C ILE A 545 32.15 -7.62 -32.47
N SER A 546 33.21 -8.20 -33.03
CA SER A 546 33.15 -8.88 -34.33
C SER A 546 32.20 -10.06 -34.34
N LEU A 547 32.13 -10.84 -33.24
CA LEU A 547 31.20 -11.95 -33.13
C LEU A 547 29.74 -11.47 -33.15
N ILE A 548 29.43 -10.43 -32.38
CA ILE A 548 28.08 -9.89 -32.30
C ILE A 548 27.68 -9.23 -33.62
N GLU A 549 28.56 -8.42 -34.22
CA GLU A 549 28.31 -7.77 -35.51
C GLU A 549 28.06 -8.80 -36.62
N LYS A 550 28.84 -9.89 -36.63
CA LYS A 550 28.66 -10.99 -37.60
C LYS A 550 27.30 -11.70 -37.45
N GLU A 551 26.87 -11.99 -36.23
CA GLU A 551 25.65 -12.79 -35.97
C GLU A 551 24.37 -11.96 -35.92
N THR A 552 24.47 -10.65 -35.61
CA THR A 552 23.30 -9.77 -35.43
C THR A 552 23.21 -8.67 -36.48
N GLY A 553 24.31 -8.34 -37.16
CA GLY A 553 24.40 -7.16 -38.04
C GLY A 553 24.51 -5.82 -37.28
N GLU A 554 24.52 -5.86 -35.96
CA GLU A 554 24.47 -4.68 -35.09
C GLU A 554 25.84 -4.41 -34.44
N ASN A 555 26.19 -3.14 -34.30
CA ASN A 555 27.42 -2.73 -33.61
C ASN A 555 27.26 -2.89 -32.09
N PHE A 556 28.11 -3.71 -31.47
CA PHE A 556 28.16 -3.83 -30.02
C PHE A 556 28.97 -2.68 -29.40
N PRO A 557 28.36 -1.81 -28.58
CA PRO A 557 28.98 -0.52 -28.24
C PRO A 557 29.88 -0.63 -26.98
N LEU A 558 30.82 -1.56 -27.03
CA LEU A 558 31.84 -1.79 -26.01
C LEU A 558 33.12 -1.03 -26.36
N ILE A 559 33.57 -0.15 -25.47
CA ILE A 559 34.70 0.74 -25.69
C ILE A 559 35.80 0.45 -24.69
N CYS A 560 37.05 0.42 -25.17
CA CYS A 560 38.26 0.37 -24.33
C CYS A 560 39.21 1.51 -24.74
N LYS A 561 39.43 2.48 -23.84
CA LYS A 561 40.21 3.70 -24.12
C LYS A 561 41.24 3.98 -23.02
N GLY A 562 42.22 4.85 -23.29
CA GLY A 562 43.31 5.18 -22.37
C GLY A 562 44.65 4.55 -22.77
N SER A 563 45.58 4.51 -21.82
CA SER A 563 46.96 4.04 -22.00
C SER A 563 47.07 2.52 -21.88
N ILE A 564 48.27 1.95 -22.01
CA ILE A 564 48.48 0.50 -21.95
C ILE A 564 48.15 -0.06 -20.55
N TYR A 565 48.52 0.67 -19.49
CA TYR A 565 48.40 0.21 -18.10
C TYR A 565 47.26 0.87 -17.33
N ASP A 566 46.91 2.10 -17.70
CA ASP A 566 45.78 2.84 -17.14
C ASP A 566 44.75 3.08 -18.24
N PHE A 567 43.72 2.24 -18.28
CA PHE A 567 42.67 2.26 -19.28
C PHE A 567 41.29 2.14 -18.65
N TYR A 568 40.29 2.51 -19.44
CA TYR A 568 38.90 2.54 -19.05
C TYR A 568 38.08 1.68 -20.01
N MET A 569 37.11 0.99 -19.45
CA MET A 569 36.11 0.20 -20.17
C MET A 569 34.76 0.87 -20.02
N LYS A 570 33.98 0.91 -21.10
CA LYS A 570 32.65 1.49 -21.11
C LYS A 570 31.74 0.66 -22.00
N LEU A 571 30.56 0.31 -21.49
CA LEU A 571 29.45 -0.21 -22.30
C LEU A 571 28.44 0.92 -22.46
N ASN A 572 28.28 1.44 -23.68
CA ASN A 572 27.21 2.39 -23.95
C ASN A 572 25.85 1.67 -24.07
N PRO A 573 24.72 2.39 -23.97
CA PRO A 573 23.41 1.82 -24.27
C PRO A 573 23.41 1.10 -25.63
N SER A 574 22.87 -0.12 -25.66
CA SER A 574 22.86 -0.98 -26.84
C SER A 574 21.43 -1.38 -27.19
N ILE A 575 21.14 -1.45 -28.49
CA ILE A 575 19.90 -2.04 -29.02
C ILE A 575 19.92 -3.57 -28.82
N ILE A 576 21.12 -4.18 -28.79
CA ILE A 576 21.29 -5.60 -28.53
C ILE A 576 20.90 -5.88 -27.08
N LYS A 577 19.97 -6.80 -26.92
CA LYS A 577 19.56 -7.30 -25.62
C LYS A 577 20.72 -8.02 -24.95
N LEU A 578 21.15 -7.53 -23.80
CA LEU A 578 22.20 -8.15 -22.99
C LEU A 578 21.56 -8.63 -21.69
N SER A 579 21.63 -9.93 -21.43
CA SER A 579 20.96 -10.61 -20.33
C SER A 579 21.97 -11.33 -19.45
N ILE A 580 21.64 -11.51 -18.18
CA ILE A 580 22.39 -12.27 -17.19
C ILE A 580 21.46 -13.31 -16.59
N VAL A 581 21.99 -14.52 -16.39
CA VAL A 581 21.40 -15.50 -15.48
C VAL A 581 22.42 -15.84 -14.38
N LYS A 582 22.00 -15.74 -13.12
CA LYS A 582 22.82 -16.07 -11.95
C LYS A 582 22.00 -16.81 -10.89
N LYS A 583 22.66 -17.53 -10.00
CA LYS A 583 21.99 -18.09 -8.81
C LYS A 583 21.43 -16.94 -7.96
N ILE A 584 20.26 -17.18 -7.38
CA ILE A 584 19.66 -16.30 -6.36
C ILE A 584 20.48 -16.31 -5.07
#